data_AF-A0AA46Y935-F1
#
_entry.id   AF-A0AA46Y935-F1
#
_cell.length_a   1.000
_cell.length_b   1.000
_cell.length_c   1.000
_cell.angle_alpha   90.00
_cell.angle_beta   90.00
_cell.angle_gamma   90.00
#
_symmetry.space_group_name_H-M   'P 1'
#
loop_
_entity.id
_entity.type
_entity.pdbx_description
1 polymer ?
#
loop_
_entity_poly.entity_id
_entity_poly.type
_entity_poly.pdbx_seq_one_letter_code
_entity_poly.pdbx_strand_id
1 'polypeptide(L)'
;MPTDPQDLQRDLAETLHSAAAYNDKGYTWLGHDAQQIADMQHRFQTQLTELAARLGEARLGPALSAAIASGAAARDGSGDYVVLCEQVFGRARVRR
;
A
#
# COMPACT_ATOMS: atom_id res chain seq x y z
N MET A 1 -18.03 6.66 -1.49
CA MET A 1 -16.79 6.62 -2.30
C MET A 1 -16.00 7.87 -1.98
N PRO A 2 -14.76 7.78 -1.46
CA PRO A 2 -13.96 8.97 -1.18
C PRO A 2 -13.69 9.70 -2.50
N THR A 3 -14.24 10.91 -2.63
CA THR A 3 -14.04 11.77 -3.81
C THR A 3 -12.93 12.78 -3.59
N ASP A 4 -12.43 12.91 -2.35
CA ASP A 4 -11.34 13.82 -2.02
C ASP A 4 -9.98 13.15 -2.26
N PRO A 5 -9.05 13.81 -2.98
CA PRO A 5 -7.69 13.30 -3.15
C PRO A 5 -6.92 13.02 -1.86
N GLN A 6 -7.17 13.76 -0.77
CA GLN A 6 -6.52 13.52 0.52
C GLN A 6 -7.01 12.22 1.17
N ASP A 7 -8.28 11.89 1.01
CA ASP A 7 -8.81 10.61 1.46
C ASP A 7 -8.16 9.46 0.68
N LEU A 8 -8.02 9.59 -0.64
CA LEU A 8 -7.32 8.58 -1.45
C LEU A 8 -5.85 8.42 -1.06
N GLN A 9 -5.15 9.50 -0.72
CA GLN A 9 -3.77 9.46 -0.23
C GLN A 9 -3.67 8.75 1.12
N ARG A 10 -4.61 9.02 2.04
CA ARG A 10 -4.68 8.33 3.33
C ARG A 10 -4.95 6.85 3.13
N ASP A 11 -5.95 6.50 2.32
CA ASP A 11 -6.30 5.11 2.03
C ASP A 11 -5.10 4.35 1.40
N LEU A 12 -4.34 5.02 0.52
CA LEU A 12 -3.12 4.45 -0.06
C LEU A 12 -2.06 4.19 1.02
N ALA A 13 -1.79 5.17 1.88
CA ALA A 13 -0.80 5.04 2.96
C ALA A 13 -1.20 3.97 3.99
N GLU A 14 -2.48 3.85 4.33
CA GLU A 14 -3.02 2.81 5.22
C GLU A 14 -2.92 1.43 4.60
N THR A 15 -3.20 1.30 3.29
CA THR A 15 -3.06 0.03 2.56
C THR A 15 -1.60 -0.43 2.53
N LEU A 16 -0.66 0.49 2.25
CA LEU A 16 0.78 0.20 2.27
C LEU A 16 1.26 -0.21 3.67
N HIS A 17 0.81 0.47 4.72
CA HIS A 17 1.13 0.08 6.11
C HIS A 17 0.59 -1.31 6.44
N SER A 18 -0.63 -1.61 6.02
CA SER A 18 -1.26 -2.91 6.26
C SER A 18 -0.52 -4.03 5.55
N ALA A 19 -0.09 -3.80 4.30
CA ALA A 19 0.75 -4.74 3.56
C ALA A 19 2.10 -4.96 4.28
N ALA A 20 2.79 -3.90 4.66
CA ALA A 20 4.06 -3.97 5.39
C ALA A 20 3.95 -4.76 6.69
N ALA A 21 2.97 -4.41 7.54
CA ALA A 21 2.74 -5.10 8.81
C ALA A 21 2.37 -6.59 8.60
N TYR A 22 1.56 -6.88 7.59
CA TYR A 22 1.18 -8.24 7.25
C TYR A 22 2.38 -9.08 6.79
N ASN A 23 3.21 -8.54 5.90
CA ASN A 23 4.35 -9.24 5.29
C ASN A 23 5.59 -9.33 6.20
N ASP A 24 5.77 -8.42 7.17
CA ASP A 24 6.85 -8.56 8.17
C ASP A 24 6.62 -9.83 9.00
N LYS A 25 5.51 -9.86 9.76
CA LYS A 25 5.17 -10.97 10.67
C LYS A 25 3.68 -11.25 10.82
N GLY A 26 2.81 -10.39 10.28
CA GLY A 26 1.36 -10.56 10.44
C GLY A 26 0.84 -11.90 9.94
N TYR A 27 1.35 -12.38 8.78
CA TYR A 27 0.98 -13.71 8.27
C TYR A 27 1.35 -14.85 9.25
N THR A 28 2.48 -14.71 9.95
CA THR A 28 2.95 -15.71 10.92
C THR A 28 2.03 -15.72 12.14
N TRP A 29 1.65 -14.55 12.66
CA TRP A 29 0.75 -14.43 13.80
C TRP A 29 -0.67 -14.93 13.50
N LEU A 30 -1.11 -14.79 12.25
CA LEU A 30 -2.39 -15.31 11.79
C LEU A 30 -2.33 -16.81 11.42
N GLY A 31 -1.14 -17.41 11.40
CA GLY A 31 -0.95 -18.81 11.01
C GLY A 31 -1.32 -19.06 9.55
N HIS A 32 -1.17 -18.07 8.67
CA HIS A 32 -1.51 -18.20 7.26
C HIS A 32 -0.50 -19.08 6.52
N ASP A 33 -1.01 -19.97 5.68
CA ASP A 33 -0.20 -20.77 4.75
C ASP A 33 0.20 -19.97 3.49
N ALA A 34 0.99 -20.59 2.62
CA ALA A 34 1.49 -19.95 1.40
C ALA A 34 0.37 -19.48 0.45
N GLN A 35 -0.75 -20.21 0.38
CA GLN A 35 -1.88 -19.83 -0.46
C GLN A 35 -2.62 -18.63 0.13
N GLN A 36 -2.87 -18.64 1.43
CA GLN A 36 -3.49 -17.52 2.15
C GLN A 36 -2.63 -16.26 2.11
N ILE A 37 -1.30 -16.40 2.14
CA ILE A 37 -0.35 -15.29 1.94
C ILE A 37 -0.49 -14.72 0.53
N ALA A 38 -0.46 -15.57 -0.49
CA ALA A 38 -0.61 -15.13 -1.88
C ALA A 38 -1.96 -14.42 -2.11
N ASP A 39 -3.05 -14.95 -1.55
CA ASP A 39 -4.39 -14.36 -1.63
C ASP A 39 -4.44 -12.98 -0.97
N MET A 40 -3.81 -12.82 0.20
CA MET A 40 -3.76 -11.53 0.89
C MET A 40 -2.93 -10.50 0.12
N GLN A 41 -1.75 -10.90 -0.37
CA GLN A 41 -0.90 -10.04 -1.20
C GLN A 41 -1.62 -9.63 -2.48
N HIS A 42 -2.40 -10.53 -3.09
CA HIS A 42 -3.23 -10.20 -4.25
C HIS A 42 -4.30 -9.15 -3.89
N ARG A 43 -4.96 -9.27 -2.74
CA ARG A 43 -5.95 -8.28 -2.28
C ARG A 43 -5.32 -6.90 -2.07
N PHE A 44 -4.15 -6.82 -1.43
CA PHE A 44 -3.42 -5.56 -1.31
C PHE A 44 -3.07 -4.99 -2.69
N GLN A 45 -2.60 -5.83 -3.60
CA GLN A 45 -2.27 -5.41 -4.95
C GLN A 45 -3.47 -4.81 -5.70
N THR A 46 -4.64 -5.46 -5.62
CA THR A 46 -5.89 -4.92 -6.22
C THR A 46 -6.22 -3.55 -5.64
N GLN A 47 -6.22 -3.40 -4.32
CA GLN A 47 -6.54 -2.12 -3.65
C GLN A 47 -5.55 -1.02 -4.03
N LEU A 48 -4.25 -1.30 -4.00
CA LEU A 48 -3.22 -0.34 -4.38
C LEU A 48 -3.36 0.08 -5.84
N THR A 49 -3.66 -0.85 -6.74
CA THR A 49 -3.86 -0.56 -8.17
C THR A 49 -5.08 0.34 -8.40
N GLU A 50 -6.20 0.07 -7.71
CA GLU A 50 -7.40 0.90 -7.79
C GLU A 50 -7.18 2.32 -7.25
N LEU A 51 -6.51 2.43 -6.10
CA LEU A 51 -6.16 3.74 -5.52
C LEU A 51 -5.19 4.50 -6.43
N ALA A 52 -4.22 3.81 -7.02
CA ALA A 52 -3.26 4.42 -7.94
C ALA A 52 -3.94 4.95 -9.21
N ALA A 53 -4.88 4.19 -9.78
CA ALA A 53 -5.65 4.63 -10.94
C ALA A 53 -6.48 5.88 -10.64
N ARG A 54 -7.03 6.01 -9.42
CA ARG A 54 -7.84 7.16 -9.00
C ARG A 54 -7.01 8.40 -8.66
N LEU A 55 -5.83 8.21 -8.07
CA LEU A 55 -4.89 9.31 -7.78
C LEU A 55 -4.18 9.82 -9.04
N GLY A 56 -3.90 8.91 -9.98
CA GLY A 56 -3.13 9.18 -11.19
C GLY A 56 -1.62 9.16 -10.96
N GLU A 57 -0.89 8.68 -11.97
CA GLU A 57 0.57 8.50 -11.94
C GLU A 57 1.34 9.78 -11.61
N ALA A 58 0.90 10.93 -12.16
CA ALA A 58 1.55 12.22 -11.93
C ALA A 58 1.59 12.63 -10.45
N ARG A 59 0.62 12.18 -9.63
CA ARG A 59 0.57 12.49 -8.19
C ARG A 59 1.36 11.50 -7.35
N LEU A 60 1.46 10.24 -7.78
CA LEU A 60 2.22 9.20 -7.08
C LEU A 60 3.73 9.34 -7.30
N GLY A 61 4.13 9.91 -8.43
CA GLY A 61 5.51 9.88 -8.88
C GLY A 61 5.91 8.50 -9.45
N PRO A 62 6.98 8.47 -10.26
CA PRO A 62 7.32 7.30 -11.06
C PRO A 62 7.74 6.09 -10.21
N ALA A 63 8.45 6.31 -9.11
CA ALA A 63 8.93 5.23 -8.25
C ALA A 63 7.78 4.47 -7.56
N LEU A 64 6.82 5.21 -6.97
CA LEU A 64 5.68 4.60 -6.30
C LEU A 64 4.70 3.97 -7.30
N SER A 65 4.48 4.62 -8.44
CA SER A 65 3.67 4.06 -9.51
C SER A 65 4.24 2.74 -10.04
N ALA A 66 5.55 2.67 -10.29
CA ALA A 66 6.22 1.45 -10.74
C ALA A 66 6.18 0.33 -9.68
N ALA A 67 6.32 0.68 -8.39
CA ALA A 67 6.23 -0.28 -7.30
C ALA A 67 4.84 -0.90 -7.17
N ILE A 68 3.79 -0.09 -7.34
CA ILE A 68 2.40 -0.56 -7.38
C ILE A 68 2.19 -1.40 -8.64
N ALA A 69 2.60 -0.94 -9.81
CA ALA A 69 2.38 -1.67 -11.07
C ALA A 69 3.07 -3.05 -11.10
N SER A 70 4.25 -3.18 -10.48
CA SER A 70 5.00 -4.44 -10.41
C SER A 70 4.55 -5.41 -9.32
N GLY A 71 3.71 -4.95 -8.38
CA GLY A 71 3.32 -5.72 -7.20
C GLY A 71 4.34 -5.74 -6.06
N ALA A 72 5.45 -5.00 -6.20
CA ALA A 72 6.45 -4.90 -5.14
C ALA A 72 5.86 -4.29 -3.85
N ALA A 73 5.02 -3.26 -3.98
CA ALA A 73 4.39 -2.59 -2.85
C ALA A 73 3.47 -3.50 -2.02
N ALA A 74 2.77 -4.44 -2.65
CA ALA A 74 1.87 -5.37 -1.96
C ALA A 74 2.60 -6.49 -1.18
N ARG A 75 3.88 -6.73 -1.51
CA ARG A 75 4.73 -7.77 -0.92
C ARG A 75 5.80 -7.22 0.01
N ASP A 76 5.90 -5.91 0.10
CA ASP A 76 6.82 -5.23 0.99
C ASP A 76 6.51 -5.59 2.43
N GLY A 77 7.51 -6.06 3.16
CA GLY A 77 7.49 -6.31 4.60
C GLY A 77 8.39 -5.36 5.39
N SER A 78 9.16 -4.50 4.71
CA SER A 78 10.07 -3.54 5.33
C SER A 78 9.39 -2.19 5.57
N GLY A 79 8.35 -1.87 4.78
CA GLY A 79 7.69 -0.57 4.80
C GLY A 79 8.41 0.49 3.97
N ASP A 80 9.28 0.09 3.04
CA ASP A 80 9.99 1.01 2.16
C ASP A 80 9.03 1.85 1.32
N TYR A 81 7.93 1.25 0.86
CA TYR A 81 6.93 1.97 0.05
C TYR A 81 5.99 2.82 0.89
N VAL A 82 5.87 2.55 2.20
CA VAL A 82 5.23 3.47 3.14
C VAL A 82 6.04 4.76 3.22
N VAL A 83 7.35 4.64 3.44
CA VAL A 83 8.25 5.80 3.51
C VAL A 83 8.24 6.58 2.21
N LEU A 84 8.27 5.88 1.07
CA LEU A 84 8.17 6.52 -0.24
C LEU A 84 6.84 7.29 -0.41
N CYS A 85 5.72 6.72 0.02
CA CYS A 85 4.42 7.39 0.00
C CYS A 85 4.40 8.66 0.86
N GLU A 86 5.00 8.62 2.06
CA GLU A 86 5.14 9.80 2.93
C GLU A 86 6.03 10.89 2.32
N GLN A 87 7.05 10.52 1.54
CA GLN A 87 7.89 11.49 0.83
C GLN A 87 7.13 12.18 -0.31
N VAL A 88 6.24 11.46 -1.00
CA VAL A 88 5.45 11.98 -2.11
C VAL A 88 4.34 12.92 -1.64
N PHE A 89 3.59 12.52 -0.61
CA PHE A 89 2.41 13.26 -0.16
C PHE A 89 2.64 14.12 1.10
N GLY A 90 3.82 14.01 1.71
CA GLY A 90 4.07 14.50 3.07
C GLY A 90 3.55 13.51 4.12
N ARG A 91 4.08 13.61 5.34
CA ARG A 91 3.66 12.76 6.45
C ARG A 91 2.18 12.98 6.74
N ALA A 92 1.34 11.99 6.43
CA ALA A 92 -0.05 12.00 6.86
C ALA A 92 -0.06 12.03 8.39
N ARG A 93 -0.66 13.07 8.99
CA ARG A 93 -0.89 13.10 10.44
C ARG A 93 -1.91 12.02 10.77
N VAL A 94 -1.44 10.81 11.07
CA VAL A 94 -2.25 9.76 11.69
C VAL A 94 -2.69 10.30 13.05
N ARG A 95 -3.99 10.60 13.21
CA ARG A 95 -4.53 10.90 14.54
C ARG A 95 -4.53 9.59 15.33
N ARG A 96 -3.76 9.57 16.43
CA ARG A 96 -3.88 8.56 17.49
C ARG A 96 -5.28 8.55 18.07
#